data_AF-A0A1Q5TER8-F1
#
_entry.id   AF-A0A1Q5TER8-F1
#
_cell.length_a   1.000
_cell.length_b   1.000
_cell.length_c   1.000
_cell.angle_alpha   90.00
_cell.angle_beta   90.00
_cell.angle_gamma   90.00
#
_symmetry.space_group_name_H-M   'P 1'
#
loop_
_entity.id
_entity.type
_entity.pdbx_description
1 polymer ?
#
loop_
_entity_poly.entity_id
_entity_poly.type
_entity_poly.pdbx_seq_one_letter_code
_entity_poly.pdbx_strand_id
1 'polypeptide(L)'
;MSLMKKQMSLVQEKDDPIWYELLDEYFYSKVLRPDTEKTYRKMVRLFLNYLRGIENIQINPEEVTHKHVLRWRRHELNVRGVVERTWNTKARHMQVLYSFWIKKGLLAETNKGNPFFDSQVEPGIKRKKVFTEAQLRTMYRVFERFTQLEKEISAQQSTYRCCALYPTRFWIVVMETFRLNKLSK
;
A
#
# COMPACT_ATOMS: atom_id res chain seq x y z
N MET A 1 -18.30 -4.43 6.75
CA MET A 1 -17.07 -3.58 6.72
C MET A 1 -16.71 -2.98 5.36
N SER A 2 -17.04 -3.60 4.21
CA SER A 2 -16.67 -3.08 2.88
C SER A 2 -17.50 -1.86 2.43
N LEU A 3 -18.82 -1.89 2.69
CA LEU A 3 -19.74 -0.81 2.32
C LEU A 3 -19.47 0.50 3.07
N MET A 4 -19.22 0.44 4.38
CA MET A 4 -18.92 1.63 5.20
C MET A 4 -17.61 2.32 4.75
N LYS A 5 -16.58 1.55 4.38
CA LYS A 5 -15.32 2.11 3.86
C LYS A 5 -15.51 2.80 2.51
N LYS A 6 -16.41 2.27 1.67
CA LYS A 6 -16.75 2.85 0.36
C LYS A 6 -17.60 4.12 0.51
N GLN A 7 -18.57 4.14 1.43
CA GLN A 7 -19.35 5.34 1.76
C GLN A 7 -18.44 6.43 2.35
N MET A 8 -17.55 6.09 3.28
CA MET A 8 -16.59 7.06 3.83
C MET A 8 -15.64 7.62 2.78
N SER A 9 -15.17 6.82 1.80
CA SER A 9 -14.34 7.35 0.72
C SER A 9 -15.09 8.30 -0.21
N LEU A 10 -16.37 8.01 -0.51
CA LEU A 10 -17.20 8.87 -1.36
C LEU A 10 -17.64 10.17 -0.67
N VAL A 11 -17.83 10.14 0.66
CA VAL A 11 -18.12 11.34 1.45
C VAL A 11 -16.89 12.26 1.51
N GLN A 12 -15.69 11.69 1.67
CA GLN A 12 -14.45 12.47 1.67
C GLN A 12 -14.08 13.07 0.31
N GLU A 13 -14.50 12.44 -0.80
CA GLU A 13 -14.38 13.03 -2.14
C GLU A 13 -15.23 14.30 -2.30
N LYS A 14 -16.35 14.41 -1.57
CA LYS A 14 -17.21 15.61 -1.60
C LYS A 14 -16.72 16.77 -0.76
N ASP A 15 -15.96 16.50 0.30
CA ASP A 15 -15.53 17.56 1.23
C ASP A 15 -14.25 18.29 0.78
N ASP A 16 -13.50 17.74 -0.18
CA ASP A 16 -12.24 18.28 -0.72
C ASP A 16 -12.25 18.27 -2.26
N PRO A 17 -13.21 18.93 -2.93
CA PRO A 17 -13.42 18.77 -4.37
C PRO A 17 -12.15 19.10 -5.19
N ILE A 18 -11.46 20.18 -4.84
CA ILE A 18 -10.24 20.64 -5.53
C ILE A 18 -9.14 19.58 -5.53
N TRP A 19 -8.96 18.83 -4.43
CA TRP A 19 -7.93 17.80 -4.33
C TRP A 19 -8.18 16.63 -5.27
N TYR A 20 -9.45 16.25 -5.44
CA TYR A 20 -9.83 15.14 -6.31
C TYR A 20 -9.98 15.55 -7.77
N GLU A 21 -10.37 16.80 -8.05
CA GLU A 21 -10.31 17.37 -9.40
C GLU A 21 -8.88 17.36 -9.95
N LEU A 22 -7.91 17.85 -9.18
CA LEU A 22 -6.49 17.79 -9.54
C LEU A 22 -5.98 16.36 -9.72
N LEU A 23 -6.49 15.43 -8.92
CA LEU A 23 -6.14 14.02 -9.04
C LEU A 23 -6.72 13.38 -10.30
N ASP A 24 -7.95 13.73 -10.66
CA ASP A 24 -8.59 13.27 -11.88
C ASP A 24 -7.88 13.84 -13.12
N GLU A 25 -7.43 15.10 -13.11
CA GLU A 25 -6.55 15.67 -14.14
C GLU A 25 -5.27 14.84 -14.37
N TYR A 26 -4.68 14.32 -13.29
CA TYR A 26 -3.53 13.41 -13.39
C TYR A 26 -3.90 12.08 -14.04
N PHE A 27 -5.05 11.50 -13.70
CA PHE A 27 -5.52 10.24 -14.28
C PHE A 27 -5.95 10.38 -15.75
N TYR A 28 -6.58 11.50 -16.13
CA TYR A 28 -6.88 11.79 -17.53
C TYR A 28 -5.61 11.98 -18.35
N SER A 29 -4.56 12.59 -17.77
CA SER A 29 -3.30 12.78 -18.46
C SER A 29 -2.44 11.51 -18.56
N LYS A 30 -2.65 10.50 -17.70
CA LYS A 30 -1.79 9.31 -17.60
C LYS A 30 -2.61 8.03 -17.67
N VAL A 31 -2.31 7.16 -18.64
CA VAL A 31 -2.88 5.80 -18.69
C VAL A 31 -2.28 4.95 -17.56
N LEU A 32 -3.00 4.85 -16.45
CA LEU A 32 -2.62 4.06 -15.27
C LEU A 32 -3.46 2.80 -15.16
N ARG A 33 -2.93 1.80 -14.45
CA ARG A 33 -3.74 0.65 -14.05
C ARG A 33 -4.75 1.09 -12.97
N PRO A 34 -5.96 0.53 -12.93
CA PRO A 34 -6.97 0.89 -11.93
C PRO A 34 -6.47 0.79 -10.49
N ASP A 35 -5.60 -0.18 -10.17
CA ASP A 35 -5.05 -0.33 -8.82
C ASP A 35 -3.99 0.74 -8.47
N THR A 36 -3.31 1.28 -9.48
CA THR A 36 -2.40 2.41 -9.30
C THR A 36 -3.20 3.67 -8.97
N GLU A 37 -4.31 3.94 -9.66
CA GLU A 37 -5.20 5.08 -9.36
C GLU A 37 -5.75 5.00 -7.93
N LYS A 38 -6.24 3.82 -7.51
CA LYS A 38 -6.67 3.59 -6.12
C LYS A 38 -5.56 3.91 -5.11
N THR A 39 -4.31 3.61 -5.46
CA THR A 39 -3.15 3.90 -4.61
C THR A 39 -2.96 5.40 -4.47
N TYR A 40 -3.01 6.17 -5.56
CA TYR A 40 -2.91 7.64 -5.50
C TYR A 40 -4.09 8.28 -4.74
N ARG A 41 -5.34 7.87 -5.02
CA ARG A 41 -6.53 8.30 -4.25
C ARG A 41 -6.36 8.06 -2.76
N LYS A 42 -5.80 6.90 -2.39
CA LYS A 42 -5.49 6.57 -1.00
C LYS A 42 -4.44 7.51 -0.40
N MET A 43 -3.40 7.91 -1.14
CA MET A 43 -2.38 8.80 -0.60
C MET A 43 -2.92 10.20 -0.30
N VAL A 44 -3.69 10.77 -1.24
CA VAL A 44 -4.37 12.07 -1.05
C VAL A 44 -5.27 12.03 0.18
N ARG A 45 -6.16 11.03 0.25
CA ARG A 45 -7.04 10.83 1.42
C ARG A 45 -6.29 10.65 2.74
N LEU A 46 -5.19 9.89 2.76
CA LEU A 46 -4.41 9.73 3.98
C LEU A 46 -3.79 11.05 4.44
N PHE A 47 -3.39 11.90 3.50
CA PHE A 47 -2.86 13.23 3.81
C PHE A 47 -3.97 14.16 4.34
N LEU A 48 -5.11 14.22 3.66
CA LEU A 48 -6.27 15.02 4.08
C LEU A 48 -6.78 14.59 5.46
N ASN A 49 -6.85 13.29 5.73
CA ASN A 49 -7.23 12.77 7.04
C ASN A 49 -6.25 13.18 8.13
N TYR A 50 -4.96 13.29 7.81
CA TYR A 50 -3.98 13.80 8.76
C TYR A 50 -4.18 15.29 9.02
N LEU A 51 -4.32 16.11 7.97
CA LEU A 51 -4.51 17.55 8.10
C LEU A 51 -5.76 17.89 8.91
N ARG A 52 -6.90 17.27 8.57
CA ARG A 52 -8.18 17.52 9.24
C ARG A 52 -8.26 16.85 10.61
N GLY A 53 -7.87 15.57 10.69
CA GLY A 53 -8.08 14.78 11.90
C GLY A 53 -7.04 14.99 12.99
N ILE A 54 -5.80 15.34 12.62
CA ILE A 54 -4.68 15.48 13.55
C ILE A 54 -4.23 16.93 13.69
N GLU A 55 -4.04 17.64 12.58
CA GLU A 55 -3.67 19.07 12.66
C GLU A 55 -4.88 19.99 12.85
N ASN A 56 -6.11 19.50 12.61
CA ASN A 56 -7.34 20.27 12.61
C ASN A 56 -7.29 21.50 11.68
N ILE A 57 -6.72 21.33 10.48
CA ILE A 57 -6.60 22.38 9.47
C ILE A 57 -7.26 21.91 8.17
N GLN A 58 -7.99 22.83 7.54
CA GLN A 58 -8.47 22.70 6.17
C GLN A 58 -7.64 23.65 5.29
N ILE A 59 -6.90 23.09 4.35
CA ILE A 59 -6.02 23.84 3.43
C ILE A 59 -6.20 23.36 2.00
N ASN A 60 -6.03 24.28 1.07
CA ASN A 60 -6.01 23.98 -0.36
C ASN A 60 -4.66 23.38 -0.79
N PRO A 61 -4.61 22.64 -1.91
CA PRO A 61 -3.36 22.06 -2.43
C PRO A 61 -2.22 23.07 -2.58
N GLU A 62 -2.54 24.32 -2.94
CA GLU A 62 -1.59 25.43 -3.15
C GLU A 62 -0.97 25.97 -1.85
N GLU A 63 -1.68 25.83 -0.74
CA GLU A 63 -1.25 26.34 0.58
C GLU A 63 -0.37 25.34 1.33
N VAL A 64 -0.20 24.14 0.78
CA VAL A 64 0.57 23.07 1.40
C VAL A 64 2.05 23.42 1.37
N THR A 65 2.59 23.70 2.56
CA THR A 65 4.01 23.96 2.75
C THR A 65 4.79 22.68 3.06
N HIS A 66 6.10 22.71 2.82
CA HIS A 66 7.01 21.64 3.21
C HIS A 66 6.92 21.31 4.72
N LYS A 67 6.63 22.31 5.56
CA LYS A 67 6.43 22.13 7.01
C LYS A 67 5.27 21.19 7.34
N HIS A 68 4.14 21.29 6.62
CA HIS A 68 3.01 20.36 6.80
C HIS A 68 3.43 18.92 6.48
N VAL A 69 4.22 18.73 5.41
CA VAL A 69 4.73 17.41 5.01
C VAL A 69 5.69 16.84 6.06
N LEU A 70 6.59 17.66 6.63
CA LEU A 70 7.51 17.22 7.69
C LEU A 70 6.80 16.86 8.99
N ARG A 71 5.72 17.58 9.34
CA ARG A 71 4.88 17.23 10.50
C ARG A 71 4.13 15.92 10.26
N TRP A 72 3.57 15.73 9.06
CA TRP A 72 2.95 14.47 8.68
C TRP A 72 3.93 13.31 8.76
N ARG A 73 5.14 13.49 8.24
CA ARG A 73 6.25 12.52 8.35
C ARG A 73 6.50 12.14 9.81
N ARG A 74 6.68 13.13 10.68
CA ARG A 74 6.94 12.91 12.11
C ARG A 74 5.80 12.14 12.76
N HIS A 75 4.55 12.46 12.44
CA HIS A 75 3.39 11.73 12.95
C HIS A 75 3.36 10.27 12.46
N GLU A 76 3.60 10.04 11.17
CA GLU A 76 3.60 8.69 10.59
C GLU A 76 4.70 7.80 11.19
N LEU A 77 5.92 8.32 11.29
CA LEU A 77 7.06 7.55 11.81
C LEU A 77 6.98 7.37 13.33
N ASN A 78 6.72 8.44 14.09
CA ASN A 78 6.90 8.43 15.54
C ASN A 78 5.62 8.10 16.31
N VAL A 79 4.44 8.46 15.78
CA VAL A 79 3.16 8.23 16.47
C VAL A 79 2.49 6.97 15.95
N ARG A 80 2.42 6.80 14.62
CA ARG A 80 1.80 5.61 14.02
C ARG A 80 2.73 4.42 13.90
N GLY A 81 4.04 4.60 14.11
CA GLY A 81 5.03 3.53 13.96
C GLY A 81 5.13 2.98 12.54
N VAL A 82 4.84 3.80 11.53
CA VAL A 82 4.92 3.38 10.13
C VAL A 82 6.38 3.28 9.72
N VAL A 83 6.77 2.15 9.15
CA VAL A 83 8.13 1.91 8.64
C VAL A 83 8.49 2.93 7.55
N GLU A 84 9.74 3.36 7.52
CA GLU A 84 10.31 4.36 6.62
C GLU A 84 9.97 4.11 5.15
N ARG A 85 10.04 2.85 4.71
CA ARG A 85 9.69 2.47 3.34
C ARG A 85 8.24 2.81 2.99
N THR A 86 7.34 2.58 3.93
CA THR A 86 5.92 2.87 3.75
C THR A 86 5.70 4.37 3.70
N TRP A 87 6.40 5.15 4.55
CA TRP A 87 6.43 6.60 4.46
C TRP A 87 6.95 7.08 3.10
N ASN A 88 8.12 6.61 2.67
CA ASN A 88 8.74 7.00 1.40
C ASN A 88 7.85 6.71 0.20
N THR A 89 7.06 5.63 0.27
CA THR A 89 6.06 5.31 -0.74
C THR A 89 4.96 6.36 -0.78
N LYS A 90 4.40 6.76 0.38
CA LYS A 90 3.41 7.86 0.47
C LYS A 90 3.98 9.16 -0.09
N ALA A 91 5.15 9.56 0.41
CA ALA A 91 5.84 10.77 0.01
C ALA A 91 6.10 10.81 -1.50
N ARG A 92 6.58 9.70 -2.09
CA ARG A 92 6.82 9.61 -3.54
C ARG A 92 5.56 9.81 -4.36
N HIS A 93 4.45 9.16 -3.99
CA HIS A 93 3.20 9.32 -4.71
C HIS A 93 2.70 10.77 -4.65
N MET A 94 2.73 11.38 -3.48
CA MET A 94 2.35 12.79 -3.33
C MET A 94 3.30 13.72 -4.09
N GLN A 95 4.61 13.46 -4.05
CA GLN A 95 5.61 14.21 -4.83
C GLN A 95 5.32 14.12 -6.33
N VAL A 96 4.99 12.94 -6.86
CA VAL A 96 4.63 12.80 -8.28
C VAL A 96 3.41 13.63 -8.65
N LEU A 97 2.37 13.63 -7.81
CA LEU A 97 1.17 14.43 -8.01
C LEU A 97 1.49 15.93 -8.02
N TYR A 98 2.17 16.43 -6.99
CA TYR A 98 2.55 17.84 -6.90
C TYR A 98 3.45 18.28 -8.04
N SER A 99 4.44 17.46 -8.42
CA SER A 99 5.30 17.77 -9.57
C SER A 99 4.50 17.84 -10.87
N PHE A 100 3.49 16.99 -11.04
CA PHE A 100 2.61 17.06 -12.19
C PHE A 100 1.73 18.33 -12.17
N TRP A 101 1.09 18.64 -11.05
CA TRP A 101 0.21 19.81 -10.93
C TRP A 101 0.98 21.12 -11.15
N ILE A 102 2.16 21.26 -10.55
CA ILE A 102 3.04 22.41 -10.77
C ILE A 102 3.47 22.49 -12.24
N LYS A 103 3.91 21.37 -12.85
CA LYS A 103 4.34 21.34 -14.25
C LYS A 103 3.23 21.73 -15.24
N LYS A 104 1.98 21.42 -14.90
CA LYS A 104 0.80 21.75 -15.71
C LYS A 104 0.22 23.12 -15.42
N GLY A 105 0.77 23.88 -14.46
CA GLY A 105 0.24 25.18 -14.06
C GLY A 105 -1.13 25.09 -13.40
N LEU A 106 -1.47 23.92 -12.81
CA LEU A 106 -2.76 23.70 -12.14
C LEU A 106 -2.77 24.25 -10.71
N LEU A 107 -1.60 24.60 -10.18
CA LEU A 107 -1.46 25.33 -8.93
C LEU A 107 -0.98 26.74 -9.28
N ALA A 108 -1.70 27.77 -8.85
CA ALA A 108 -1.30 29.15 -9.03
C ALA A 108 0.12 29.36 -8.48
N GLU A 109 0.96 30.01 -9.30
CA GLU A 109 2.42 30.15 -9.20
C GLU A 109 2.98 30.01 -7.77
N THR A 110 3.15 28.76 -7.35
CA THR A 110 3.75 28.47 -6.06
C THR A 110 5.25 28.57 -6.26
N ASN A 111 5.82 29.76 -6.09
CA ASN A 111 7.27 30.04 -6.04
C ASN A 111 8.02 29.23 -4.96
N LYS A 112 7.36 28.27 -4.30
CA LYS A 112 7.85 27.44 -3.20
C LYS A 112 8.20 26.01 -3.64
N GLY A 113 7.99 25.65 -4.91
CA GLY A 113 8.31 24.32 -5.44
C GLY A 113 7.45 23.21 -4.83
N ASN A 114 7.82 21.96 -5.08
CA ASN A 114 7.06 20.80 -4.61
C ASN A 114 7.24 20.58 -3.09
N PRO A 115 6.18 20.63 -2.27
CA PRO A 115 6.30 20.51 -0.81
C PRO A 115 6.74 19.12 -0.34
N PHE A 116 6.66 18.09 -1.19
CA PHE A 116 7.11 16.73 -0.88
C PHE A 116 8.56 16.46 -1.32
N PHE A 117 9.23 17.41 -1.99
CA PHE A 117 10.65 17.29 -2.29
C PHE A 117 11.47 17.13 -1.00
N ASP A 118 12.48 16.27 -0.99
CA ASP A 118 13.33 15.92 0.17
C ASP A 118 12.59 15.52 1.47
N SER A 119 11.34 15.06 1.35
CA SER A 119 10.57 14.56 2.49
C SER A 119 10.84 13.07 2.80
N GLN A 120 11.50 12.35 1.90
CA GLN A 120 11.84 10.94 2.09
C GLN A 120 12.92 10.77 3.16
N VAL A 121 12.98 9.59 3.79
CA VAL A 121 13.98 9.26 4.82
C VAL A 121 14.79 8.05 4.40
N GLU A 122 16.03 7.93 4.89
CA GLU A 122 16.86 6.78 4.61
C GLU A 122 16.21 5.50 5.18
N PRO A 123 15.87 4.51 4.33
CA PRO A 123 15.23 3.31 4.81
C PRO A 123 16.27 2.38 5.44
N GLY A 124 16.01 1.91 6.68
CA GLY A 124 16.83 0.86 7.31
C GLY A 124 16.86 -0.45 6.50
N ILE A 125 17.78 -1.36 6.80
CA ILE A 125 18.00 -2.61 6.04
C ILE A 125 16.72 -3.46 5.93
N LYS A 126 16.35 -3.88 4.70
CA LYS A 126 15.17 -4.76 4.49
C LYS A 126 15.52 -6.17 4.97
N ARG A 127 14.94 -6.60 6.08
CA ARG A 127 14.95 -8.02 6.41
C ARG A 127 14.05 -8.75 5.41
N LYS A 128 14.62 -9.73 4.70
CA LYS A 128 13.82 -10.67 3.89
C LYS A 128 12.85 -11.36 4.85
N LYS A 129 11.60 -11.58 4.42
CA LYS A 129 10.66 -12.37 5.20
C LYS A 129 11.17 -13.81 5.24
N VAL A 130 11.58 -14.27 6.41
CA VAL A 130 12.01 -15.65 6.65
C VAL A 130 10.97 -16.29 7.54
N PHE A 131 10.47 -17.46 7.15
CA PHE A 131 9.61 -18.26 8.01
C PHE A 131 10.43 -18.77 9.20
N THR A 132 9.92 -18.57 10.41
CA THR A 132 10.46 -19.22 11.60
C THR A 132 10.21 -20.72 11.55
N GLU A 133 11.00 -21.48 12.29
CA GLU A 133 10.84 -22.93 12.39
C GLU A 133 9.43 -23.33 12.86
N ALA A 134 8.85 -22.59 13.79
CA ALA A 134 7.47 -22.79 14.24
C ALA A 134 6.45 -22.59 13.10
N GLN A 135 6.61 -21.53 12.29
CA GLN A 135 5.74 -21.28 11.14
C GLN A 135 5.88 -22.35 10.05
N LEU A 136 7.09 -22.87 9.83
CA LEU A 136 7.32 -23.99 8.91
C LEU A 136 6.60 -25.24 9.40
N ARG A 137 6.71 -25.59 10.69
CA ARG A 137 5.98 -26.74 11.26
C ARG A 137 4.47 -26.61 11.10
N THR A 138 3.91 -25.42 11.35
CA THR A 138 2.48 -25.18 11.12
C THR A 138 2.11 -25.40 9.65
N MET A 139 2.94 -24.92 8.72
CA MET A 139 2.71 -25.11 7.28
C MET A 139 2.74 -26.58 6.88
N TYR A 140 3.74 -27.35 7.33
CA TYR A 140 3.84 -28.79 7.03
C TYR A 140 2.66 -29.59 7.59
N ARG A 141 2.16 -29.26 8.79
CA ARG A 141 0.94 -29.89 9.34
C ARG A 141 -0.29 -29.63 8.46
N VAL A 142 -0.39 -28.45 7.87
CA VAL A 142 -1.47 -28.14 6.90
C VAL A 142 -1.30 -29.01 5.65
N PHE A 143 -0.09 -29.13 5.11
CA PHE A 143 0.15 -30.00 3.95
C PHE A 143 -0.13 -31.47 4.23
N GLU A 144 0.23 -32.00 5.41
CA GLU A 144 -0.10 -33.37 5.79
C GLU A 144 -1.61 -33.62 5.78
N ARG A 145 -2.37 -32.70 6.41
CA ARG A 145 -3.84 -32.78 6.44
C ARG A 145 -4.44 -32.77 5.03
N PHE A 146 -4.00 -31.86 4.16
CA PHE A 146 -4.52 -31.79 2.79
C PHE A 146 -4.09 -32.99 1.94
N THR A 147 -2.90 -33.55 2.18
CA THR A 147 -2.44 -34.78 1.51
C THR A 147 -3.32 -35.98 1.89
N GLN A 148 -3.75 -36.08 3.15
CA GLN A 148 -4.69 -37.13 3.59
C GLN A 148 -6.06 -36.97 2.92
N LEU A 149 -6.60 -35.75 2.93
CA LEU A 149 -7.87 -35.43 2.26
C LEU A 149 -7.85 -35.73 0.76
N GLU A 150 -6.72 -35.50 0.09
CA GLU A 150 -6.51 -35.84 -1.32
C GLU A 150 -6.54 -37.36 -1.58
N LYS A 151 -6.09 -38.17 -0.61
CA LYS A 151 -6.07 -39.64 -0.73
C LYS A 151 -7.41 -40.31 -0.41
N GLU A 152 -8.18 -39.74 0.52
CA GLU A 152 -9.41 -40.33 1.03
C GLU A 152 -10.65 -40.06 0.15
N ILE A 153 -10.63 -39.02 -0.68
CA ILE A 153 -11.79 -38.57 -1.45
C ILE A 153 -11.60 -38.86 -2.94
N SER A 154 -12.57 -39.52 -3.57
CA SER A 154 -12.62 -39.72 -5.02
C SER A 154 -12.53 -38.38 -5.76
N ALA A 155 -11.74 -38.37 -6.85
CA ALA A 155 -11.48 -37.24 -7.74
C ALA A 155 -12.73 -36.42 -8.15
N GLN A 156 -13.92 -37.02 -8.13
CA GLN A 156 -15.18 -36.40 -8.56
C GLN A 156 -15.94 -35.68 -7.42
N GLN A 157 -15.63 -35.94 -6.15
CA GLN A 157 -16.34 -35.40 -4.97
C GLN A 157 -15.57 -34.31 -4.21
N SER A 158 -14.37 -33.95 -4.68
CA SER A 158 -13.45 -33.08 -3.95
C SER A 158 -13.70 -31.58 -4.18
N THR A 159 -14.34 -30.92 -3.22
CA THR A 159 -14.44 -29.45 -3.13
C THR A 159 -13.09 -28.73 -2.98
N TYR A 160 -12.03 -29.45 -2.58
CA TYR A 160 -10.67 -28.90 -2.42
C TYR A 160 -9.92 -28.67 -3.74
N ARG A 161 -10.43 -29.10 -4.91
CA ARG A 161 -9.83 -28.72 -6.22
C ARG A 161 -9.81 -27.21 -6.47
N CYS A 162 -10.69 -26.48 -5.80
CA CYS A 162 -10.73 -25.02 -5.82
C CYS A 162 -9.81 -24.38 -4.76
N CYS A 163 -9.14 -25.19 -3.93
CA CYS A 163 -8.16 -24.70 -2.96
C CYS A 163 -6.84 -24.42 -3.67
N ALA A 164 -6.23 -23.27 -3.37
CA ALA A 164 -4.90 -22.92 -3.89
C ALA A 164 -3.81 -23.93 -3.50
N LEU A 165 -4.05 -24.76 -2.48
CA LEU A 165 -3.15 -25.83 -2.06
C LEU A 165 -3.21 -27.08 -2.96
N TYR A 166 -4.23 -27.26 -3.79
CA TYR A 166 -4.31 -28.43 -4.66
C TYR A 166 -3.46 -28.24 -5.93
N PRO A 167 -2.66 -29.24 -6.37
CA PRO A 167 -2.35 -30.47 -5.65
C PRO A 167 -1.28 -30.24 -4.56
N THR A 168 -1.50 -30.76 -3.36
CA THR A 168 -0.66 -30.47 -2.18
C THR A 168 0.79 -30.88 -2.39
N ARG A 169 1.02 -31.96 -3.16
CA ARG A 169 2.37 -32.43 -3.52
C ARG A 169 3.23 -31.37 -4.20
N PHE A 170 2.65 -30.49 -5.01
CA PHE A 170 3.38 -29.42 -5.69
C PHE A 170 4.01 -28.47 -4.66
N TRP A 171 3.23 -28.04 -3.67
CA TRP A 171 3.69 -27.11 -2.65
C TRP A 171 4.69 -27.73 -1.67
N ILE A 172 4.56 -29.02 -1.36
CA ILE A 172 5.56 -29.75 -0.57
C ILE A 172 6.92 -29.71 -1.29
N VAL A 173 6.96 -30.04 -2.59
CA VAL A 173 8.21 -30.02 -3.37
C VAL A 173 8.81 -28.61 -3.44
N VAL A 174 7.98 -27.59 -3.67
CA VAL A 174 8.43 -26.18 -3.68
C VAL A 174 9.06 -25.80 -2.34
N MET A 175 8.45 -26.18 -1.23
CA MET A 175 8.95 -25.86 0.11
C MET A 175 10.22 -26.62 0.47
N GLU A 176 10.34 -27.89 0.10
CA GLU A 176 11.59 -28.65 0.25
C GLU A 176 12.71 -28.07 -0.62
N THR A 177 12.41 -27.66 -1.85
CA THR A 177 13.37 -26.99 -2.73
C THR A 177 13.89 -25.69 -2.10
N PHE A 178 13.00 -24.88 -1.52
CA PHE A 178 13.41 -23.67 -0.79
C PHE A 178 14.18 -23.95 0.50
N ARG A 179 13.93 -25.08 1.17
CA ARG A 179 14.66 -25.51 2.35
C ARG A 179 16.10 -25.91 2.00
N LEU A 180 16.27 -26.75 0.98
CA LEU A 180 17.56 -27.25 0.54
C LEU A 180 18.46 -26.13 -0.01
N ASN A 181 17.90 -25.21 -0.81
CA ASN A 181 18.64 -24.09 -1.38
C ASN A 181 19.05 -23.01 -0.36
N LYS A 182 18.54 -23.05 0.87
CA LYS A 182 19.00 -22.19 1.97
C LYS A 182 20.22 -22.75 2.72
N LEU A 183 20.54 -24.04 2.53
CA LEU A 183 21.68 -24.70 3.17
C LEU A 183 22.95 -24.68 2.29
N SER A 184 22.90 -24.15 1.06
CA SER A 184 24.05 -24.08 0.13
C SER A 184 24.72 -22.70 0.03
N LYS A 185 24.54 -21.83 1.01
CA LYS A 185 25.24 -20.53 1.10
C LYS A 185 25.81 -20.30 2.49
#